data_AF-A0A2I3T002-F1
#
_entry.id   AF-A0A2I3T002-F1
#
_cell.length_a   1.000
_cell.length_b   1.000
_cell.length_c   1.000
_cell.angle_alpha   90.00
_cell.angle_beta   90.00
_cell.angle_gamma   90.00
#
_symmetry.space_group_name_H-M   'P 1'
#
loop_
_entity.id
_entity.type
_entity.pdbx_description
1 polymer ?
#
loop_
_entity_poly.entity_id
_entity_poly.type
_entity_poly.pdbx_seq_one_letter_code
_entity_poly.pdbx_strand_id
1 'polypeptide(L)'
;MWFLTTLLLWGWLLLQVSSRVFTEGEPLALRCHAWKDKPVYNVLYYRNGKAFKFFHWNSNLTILKTNISHNGTYHCSGMGKHHYTSAGISVTVKGLQLPTPVWFHVLFYLAVGIMFLVNTVLWVTIRKELKRKKKWNLEISLDSGHEKKVISSLQEDRHLEEELKCQEQKEQLQEGMHRKEPQGAT
;
A
#
# COMPACT_ATOMS: atom_id res chain seq x y z
N MET A 1 -18.22 -2.60 29.61
CA MET A 1 -17.92 -2.22 28.22
C MET A 1 -18.68 -0.94 27.83
N TRP A 2 -17.94 0.16 27.70
CA TRP A 2 -18.18 1.35 26.83
C TRP A 2 -19.33 2.36 27.06
N PHE A 3 -20.07 2.36 28.18
CA PHE A 3 -21.10 3.41 28.41
C PHE A 3 -20.71 4.55 29.37
N LEU A 4 -19.47 4.58 29.90
CA LEU A 4 -19.07 5.56 30.93
C LEU A 4 -18.11 6.67 30.45
N THR A 5 -17.75 6.73 29.17
CA THR A 5 -16.82 7.75 28.63
C THR A 5 -17.50 8.89 27.86
N THR A 6 -18.83 8.88 27.74
CA THR A 6 -19.61 9.93 27.05
C THR A 6 -19.99 11.12 27.94
N LEU A 7 -19.55 11.15 29.20
CA LEU A 7 -20.00 12.16 30.18
C LEU A 7 -19.04 13.36 30.38
N LEU A 8 -18.04 13.57 29.52
CA LEU A 8 -17.04 14.65 29.69
C LEU A 8 -17.03 15.72 28.58
N LEU A 9 -18.12 15.88 27.82
CA LEU A 9 -18.16 16.81 26.67
C LEU A 9 -19.29 17.84 26.71
N TRP A 10 -19.87 18.13 27.87
CA TRP A 10 -20.58 19.41 28.05
C TRP A 10 -19.59 20.54 28.32
N GLY A 11 -18.75 20.81 27.31
CA GLY A 11 -17.99 22.04 27.26
C GLY A 11 -18.91 23.23 27.01
N TRP A 12 -18.61 24.35 27.66
CA TRP A 12 -19.31 25.63 27.41
C TRP A 12 -19.17 26.11 25.96
N LEU A 13 -18.12 25.67 25.27
CA LEU A 13 -17.86 25.87 23.85
C LEU A 13 -17.64 24.53 23.15
N LEU A 14 -18.21 24.42 21.95
CA LEU A 14 -18.06 23.30 21.03
C LEU A 14 -17.58 23.81 19.68
N LEU A 15 -16.45 23.30 19.19
CA LEU A 15 -16.04 23.55 17.82
C LEU A 15 -16.80 22.61 16.88
N GLN A 16 -17.56 23.18 15.95
CA GLN A 16 -18.22 22.46 14.87
C GLN A 16 -17.38 22.57 13.60
N VAL A 17 -17.25 21.46 12.90
CA VAL A 17 -16.51 21.36 11.63
C VAL A 17 -17.42 20.66 10.61
N SER A 18 -17.38 21.08 9.34
CA SER A 18 -18.21 20.49 8.28
C SER A 18 -17.89 19.00 8.03
N SER A 19 -16.63 18.62 8.11
CA SER A 19 -16.14 17.23 8.02
C SER A 19 -14.88 17.08 8.87
N ARG A 20 -14.45 15.84 9.13
CA ARG A 20 -13.13 15.56 9.74
C ARG A 20 -12.06 15.21 8.69
N VAL A 21 -12.50 14.82 7.49
CA VAL A 21 -11.63 14.42 6.39
C VAL A 21 -12.02 15.23 5.17
N PHE A 22 -11.04 15.93 4.60
CA PHE A 22 -11.21 16.76 3.41
C PHE A 22 -10.23 16.33 2.33
N THR A 23 -10.56 16.61 1.07
CA THR A 23 -9.59 16.56 -0.03
C THR A 23 -9.00 17.95 -0.27
N GLU A 24 -7.76 17.99 -0.76
CA GLU A 24 -7.10 19.25 -1.08
C GLU A 24 -7.91 20.08 -2.07
N GLY A 25 -8.10 21.37 -1.75
CA GLY A 25 -8.95 22.29 -2.51
C GLY A 25 -10.39 22.41 -2.01
N GLU A 26 -10.87 21.50 -1.15
CA GLU A 26 -12.22 21.62 -0.57
C GLU A 26 -12.32 22.73 0.49
N PRO A 27 -13.49 23.37 0.62
CA PRO A 27 -13.72 24.38 1.64
C PRO A 27 -13.92 23.75 3.03
N LEU A 28 -13.16 24.22 4.02
CA LEU A 28 -13.27 23.83 5.42
C LEU A 28 -14.00 24.91 6.21
N ALA A 29 -15.20 24.58 6.70
CA ALA A 29 -15.99 25.47 7.55
C ALA A 29 -15.83 25.09 9.03
N LEU A 30 -15.52 26.10 9.85
CA LEU A 30 -15.28 26.02 11.29
C LEU A 30 -16.24 26.98 12.01
N ARG A 31 -17.01 26.48 12.97
CA ARG A 31 -17.95 27.27 13.76
C ARG A 31 -17.73 27.03 15.24
N CYS A 32 -17.47 28.10 16.00
CA CYS A 32 -17.42 28.02 17.45
C CYS A 32 -18.85 28.17 17.99
N HIS A 33 -19.44 27.09 18.47
CA HIS A 33 -20.80 27.09 18.99
C HIS A 33 -20.78 27.11 20.52
N ALA A 34 -21.43 28.11 21.10
CA ALA A 34 -21.57 28.22 22.54
C ALA A 34 -22.79 27.45 23.03
N TRP A 35 -22.69 26.88 24.22
CA TRP A 35 -23.78 26.14 24.84
C TRP A 35 -25.05 27.00 24.95
N LYS A 36 -26.20 26.47 24.50
CA LYS A 36 -27.50 27.17 24.43
C LYS A 36 -27.43 28.49 23.66
N ASP A 37 -26.61 28.56 22.61
CA ASP A 37 -26.45 29.75 21.75
C ASP A 37 -26.18 31.05 22.52
N LYS A 38 -25.48 30.94 23.66
CA LYS A 38 -25.12 32.13 24.44
C LYS A 38 -24.18 33.04 23.64
N PRO A 39 -24.29 34.36 23.79
CA PRO A 39 -23.37 35.28 23.15
C PRO A 39 -21.97 35.09 23.73
N VAL A 40 -21.00 34.88 22.84
CA VAL A 40 -19.57 34.84 23.15
C VAL A 40 -18.83 35.83 22.27
N TYR A 41 -17.86 36.52 22.87
CA TYR A 41 -17.07 37.56 22.25
C TYR A 41 -15.59 37.20 22.33
N ASN A 42 -14.76 37.89 21.54
CA ASN A 42 -13.32 37.67 21.47
C ASN A 42 -12.98 36.21 21.22
N VAL A 43 -13.55 35.66 20.14
CA VAL A 43 -13.37 34.26 19.75
C VAL A 43 -12.03 34.10 19.04
N LEU A 44 -11.18 33.21 19.55
CA LEU A 44 -9.92 32.83 18.93
C LEU A 44 -10.01 31.40 18.41
N TYR A 45 -9.56 31.19 17.18
CA TYR A 45 -9.38 29.87 16.59
C TYR A 45 -7.91 29.47 16.64
N TYR A 46 -7.69 28.24 17.06
CA TYR A 46 -6.38 27.65 17.22
C TYR A 46 -6.23 26.44 16.32
N ARG A 47 -5.00 26.23 15.83
CA ARG A 47 -4.57 25.05 15.09
C ARG A 47 -3.26 24.58 15.70
N ASN A 48 -3.22 23.34 16.19
CA ASN A 48 -2.06 22.75 16.85
C ASN A 48 -1.53 23.63 18.00
N GLY A 49 -2.43 24.24 18.79
CA GLY A 49 -2.07 25.15 19.89
C GLY A 49 -1.75 26.59 19.47
N LYS A 50 -1.63 26.88 18.18
CA LYS A 50 -1.35 28.24 17.69
C LYS A 50 -2.62 28.96 17.26
N ALA A 51 -2.89 30.14 17.83
CA ALA A 51 -3.96 31.01 17.39
C ALA A 51 -3.65 31.53 15.97
N PHE A 52 -4.63 31.45 15.08
CA PHE A 52 -4.46 31.89 13.68
C PHE A 52 -5.58 32.81 13.19
N LYS A 53 -6.72 32.85 13.89
CA LYS A 53 -7.83 33.76 13.57
C LYS A 53 -8.49 34.28 14.83
N PHE A 54 -8.82 35.56 14.81
CA PHE A 54 -9.55 36.26 15.87
C PHE A 54 -10.82 36.88 15.30
N PHE A 55 -11.90 36.83 16.07
CA PHE A 55 -13.14 37.56 15.80
C PHE A 55 -13.63 38.23 17.07
N HIS A 56 -14.00 39.51 16.99
CA HIS A 56 -14.57 40.23 18.13
C HIS A 56 -15.94 39.66 18.53
N TRP A 57 -16.75 39.30 17.53
CA TRP A 57 -18.06 38.68 17.70
C TRP A 57 -18.05 37.28 17.11
N ASN A 58 -18.77 36.33 17.73
CA ASN A 58 -18.82 34.96 17.23
C ASN A 58 -19.22 34.92 15.74
N SER A 59 -18.34 34.38 14.91
CA SER A 59 -18.50 34.36 13.46
C SER A 59 -17.97 33.03 12.92
N ASN A 60 -18.61 32.54 11.86
CA ASN A 60 -18.16 31.33 11.18
C ASN A 60 -16.89 31.62 10.37
N LEU A 61 -15.94 30.71 10.42
CA LEU A 61 -14.70 30.78 9.65
C LEU A 61 -14.75 29.76 8.53
N THR A 62 -14.55 30.19 7.28
CA THR A 62 -14.45 29.29 6.13
C THR A 62 -13.07 29.45 5.48
N ILE A 63 -12.32 28.36 5.40
CA ILE A 63 -11.07 28.27 4.65
C ILE A 63 -11.44 27.75 3.26
N LEU A 64 -11.40 28.63 2.26
CA LEU A 64 -11.89 28.36 0.90
C LEU A 64 -11.12 27.23 0.19
N LYS A 65 -9.80 27.16 0.39
CA LYS A 65 -8.92 26.15 -0.21
C LYS A 65 -8.10 25.49 0.87
N THR A 66 -8.42 24.26 1.21
CA THR A 66 -7.62 23.45 2.11
C THR A 66 -6.41 22.85 1.39
N ASN A 67 -5.35 22.60 2.14
CA ASN A 67 -4.12 21.96 1.69
C ASN A 67 -3.65 21.06 2.84
N ILE A 68 -2.72 20.15 2.58
CA ILE A 68 -2.08 19.28 3.58
C ILE A 68 -1.54 20.07 4.79
N SER A 69 -1.07 21.31 4.60
CA SER A 69 -0.62 22.20 5.69
C SER A 69 -1.73 22.64 6.66
N HIS A 70 -3.00 22.47 6.29
CA HIS A 70 -4.15 22.71 7.16
C HIS A 70 -4.52 21.50 8.02
N ASN A 71 -3.79 20.39 7.91
CA ASN A 71 -3.97 19.23 8.79
C ASN A 71 -3.58 19.56 10.24
N GLY A 72 -4.37 19.07 11.20
CA GLY A 72 -4.06 19.23 12.62
C GLY A 72 -5.27 19.25 13.53
N THR A 73 -5.02 19.55 14.80
CA THR A 73 -6.05 19.64 15.84
C THR A 73 -6.50 21.09 16.02
N TYR A 74 -7.79 21.32 15.80
CA TYR A 74 -8.43 22.62 15.91
C TYR A 74 -9.20 22.74 17.22
N HIS A 75 -9.16 23.91 17.84
CA HIS A 75 -10.03 24.29 18.95
C HIS A 75 -10.35 25.78 18.88
N CYS A 76 -11.38 26.23 19.60
CA CYS A 76 -11.65 27.64 19.79
C CYS A 76 -11.65 28.00 21.27
N SER A 77 -11.32 29.25 21.57
CA SER A 77 -11.61 29.88 22.86
C SER A 77 -12.47 31.11 22.65
N GLY A 78 -13.16 31.53 23.69
CA GLY A 78 -14.02 32.71 23.65
C GLY A 78 -14.33 33.20 25.05
N MET A 79 -14.66 34.48 25.13
CA MET A 79 -15.06 35.13 26.37
C MET A 79 -16.58 35.18 26.47
N GLY A 80 -17.11 34.69 27.59
CA GLY A 80 -18.49 34.87 28.01
C GLY A 80 -18.50 35.45 29.42
N LYS A 81 -19.16 34.76 30.36
CA LYS A 81 -19.00 35.08 31.80
C LYS A 81 -17.56 34.87 32.27
N HIS A 82 -16.91 33.84 31.73
CA HIS A 82 -15.51 33.53 31.92
C HIS A 82 -14.87 33.21 30.56
N HIS A 83 -13.55 33.03 30.56
CA HIS A 83 -12.86 32.50 29.39
C HIS A 83 -13.13 31.00 29.28
N TYR A 84 -13.71 30.58 28.15
CA TYR A 84 -14.00 29.19 27.86
C TYR A 84 -13.14 28.71 26.70
N THR A 85 -12.84 27.41 26.69
CA THR A 85 -12.10 26.74 25.61
C THR A 85 -12.86 25.48 25.19
N SER A 86 -12.95 25.22 23.89
CA SER A 86 -13.59 24.04 23.34
C SER A 86 -12.66 22.82 23.40
N ALA A 87 -13.25 21.63 23.30
CA ALA A 87 -12.49 20.42 23.00
C ALA A 87 -11.79 20.54 21.62
N GLY A 88 -10.66 19.85 21.49
CA GLY A 88 -9.90 19.77 20.24
C GLY A 88 -10.49 18.73 19.27
N ILE A 89 -10.52 19.06 17.98
CA ILE A 89 -10.94 18.16 16.91
C ILE A 89 -9.83 18.04 15.88
N SER A 90 -9.43 16.80 15.59
CA SER A 90 -8.46 16.51 14.53
C SER A 90 -9.13 16.55 13.16
N VAL A 91 -8.57 17.35 12.25
CA VAL A 91 -9.00 17.50 10.87
C VAL A 91 -7.87 17.07 9.95
N THR A 92 -8.16 16.11 9.06
CA THR A 92 -7.20 15.53 8.13
C THR A 92 -7.51 15.98 6.70
N VAL A 93 -6.52 16.54 6.01
CA VAL A 93 -6.64 16.87 4.57
C VAL A 93 -5.84 15.86 3.77
N LYS A 94 -6.50 15.14 2.87
CA LYS A 94 -5.88 14.23 1.90
C LYS A 94 -5.42 15.03 0.70
N GLY A 95 -4.15 14.90 0.33
CA GLY A 95 -3.64 15.48 -0.92
C GLY A 95 -4.29 14.85 -2.15
N LEU A 96 -4.27 15.55 -3.28
CA LEU A 96 -4.61 14.96 -4.57
C LEU A 96 -3.58 13.87 -4.89
N GLN A 97 -3.90 12.63 -4.55
CA GLN A 97 -3.16 11.47 -5.03
C GLN A 97 -3.45 11.37 -6.52
N LEU A 98 -2.57 11.92 -7.35
CA LEU A 98 -2.60 11.67 -8.79
C LEU A 98 -2.59 10.14 -8.96
N PRO A 99 -3.54 9.56 -9.71
CA PRO A 99 -3.52 8.13 -9.96
C PRO A 99 -2.15 7.79 -10.55
N THR A 100 -1.48 6.82 -9.94
CA THR A 100 -0.21 6.27 -10.43
C THR A 100 -0.31 6.12 -11.95
N PRO A 101 0.60 6.72 -12.75
CA PRO A 101 0.39 6.79 -14.19
C PRO A 101 0.24 5.38 -14.76
N VAL A 102 -0.94 5.07 -15.28
CA VAL A 102 -1.28 3.74 -15.81
C VAL A 102 -0.33 3.35 -16.95
N TRP A 103 0.26 4.35 -17.63
CA TRP A 103 1.34 4.15 -18.58
C TRP A 103 2.50 3.33 -18.00
N PHE A 104 2.88 3.50 -16.72
CA PHE A 104 3.97 2.71 -16.14
C PHE A 104 3.70 1.21 -16.20
N HIS A 105 2.46 0.79 -16.03
CA HIS A 105 2.07 -0.61 -16.22
C HIS A 105 2.22 -1.02 -17.68
N VAL A 106 1.74 -0.22 -18.63
CA VAL A 106 1.85 -0.50 -20.07
C VAL A 106 3.32 -0.63 -20.50
N LEU A 107 4.18 0.27 -20.06
CA LEU A 107 5.62 0.24 -20.36
C LEU A 107 6.29 -0.99 -19.75
N PHE A 108 5.95 -1.32 -18.51
CA PHE A 108 6.47 -2.51 -17.84
C PHE A 108 6.04 -3.80 -18.55
N TYR A 109 4.75 -3.94 -18.88
CA TYR A 109 4.25 -5.11 -19.61
C TYR A 109 4.84 -5.23 -21.02
N LEU A 110 5.04 -4.11 -21.73
CA LEU A 110 5.69 -4.10 -23.03
C LEU A 110 7.15 -4.57 -22.93
N ALA A 111 7.90 -4.09 -21.94
CA ALA A 111 9.29 -4.50 -21.71
C ALA A 111 9.40 -5.99 -21.36
N VAL A 112 8.54 -6.50 -20.46
CA VAL A 112 8.49 -7.92 -20.10
C VAL A 112 8.13 -8.79 -21.31
N GLY A 113 7.16 -8.37 -22.12
CA GLY A 113 6.77 -9.06 -23.36
C GLY A 113 7.92 -9.15 -24.36
N ILE A 114 8.66 -8.06 -24.57
CA ILE A 114 9.84 -8.03 -25.46
C ILE A 114 10.94 -8.96 -24.92
N MET A 115 11.25 -8.91 -23.63
CA MET A 115 12.26 -9.78 -23.02
C MET A 115 11.92 -11.27 -23.19
N PHE A 116 10.64 -11.63 -23.05
CA PHE A 116 10.18 -12.99 -23.27
C PHE A 116 10.30 -13.42 -24.74
N LEU A 117 9.93 -12.56 -25.70
CA LEU A 117 10.08 -12.82 -27.13
C LEU A 117 11.56 -13.01 -27.52
N VAL A 118 12.45 -12.15 -27.04
CA VAL A 118 13.90 -12.26 -27.32
C VAL A 118 14.46 -13.55 -26.73
N ASN A 119 14.12 -13.87 -25.47
CA ASN A 119 14.59 -15.08 -24.81
C ASN A 119 14.08 -16.36 -25.50
N THR A 120 12.81 -16.39 -25.90
CA THR A 120 12.23 -17.55 -26.61
C THR A 120 12.84 -17.73 -28.00
N VAL A 121 13.06 -16.66 -28.76
CA VAL A 121 13.73 -16.72 -30.07
C VAL A 121 15.17 -17.18 -29.92
N LEU A 122 15.90 -16.65 -28.93
CA LEU A 122 17.27 -17.07 -28.63
C LEU A 122 17.32 -18.55 -28.24
N TRP A 123 16.41 -18.99 -27.35
CA TRP A 123 16.28 -20.38 -26.94
C TRP A 123 16.02 -21.32 -28.12
N VAL A 124 15.08 -20.97 -29.00
CA VAL A 124 14.78 -21.75 -30.21
C VAL A 124 15.96 -21.79 -31.16
N THR A 125 16.69 -20.69 -31.31
CA THR A 125 17.88 -20.61 -32.17
C THR A 125 18.99 -21.51 -31.64
N ILE A 126 19.29 -21.44 -30.34
CA ILE A 126 20.27 -22.31 -29.68
C ILE A 126 19.84 -23.78 -29.79
N ARG A 127 18.56 -24.09 -29.56
CA ARG A 127 18.04 -25.47 -29.67
C ARG A 127 18.12 -26.00 -31.10
N LYS A 128 17.86 -25.16 -32.10
CA LYS A 128 18.04 -25.52 -33.52
C LYS A 128 19.49 -25.80 -33.84
N GLU A 129 20.41 -24.96 -33.37
CA GLU A 129 21.85 -25.17 -33.54
C GLU A 129 22.34 -26.44 -32.83
N LEU A 130 21.84 -26.71 -31.62
CA LEU A 130 22.18 -27.91 -30.86
C LEU A 130 21.62 -29.18 -31.52
N LYS A 131 20.39 -29.14 -32.04
CA LYS A 131 19.81 -30.24 -32.82
C LYS A 131 20.55 -30.45 -34.12
N ARG A 132 20.97 -29.38 -34.80
CA ARG A 132 21.78 -29.47 -36.02
C ARG A 132 23.12 -30.12 -35.69
N LYS A 133 23.84 -29.66 -34.67
CA LYS A 133 25.07 -30.29 -34.19
C LYS A 133 24.87 -31.75 -33.78
N LYS A 134 23.81 -32.10 -33.05
CA LYS A 134 23.50 -33.50 -32.71
C LYS A 134 23.21 -34.35 -33.94
N LYS A 135 22.48 -33.83 -34.93
CA LYS A 135 22.19 -34.53 -36.19
C LYS A 135 23.49 -34.83 -36.96
N TRP A 136 24.38 -33.85 -37.11
CA TRP A 136 25.70 -34.06 -37.74
C TRP A 136 26.56 -35.08 -36.97
N ASN A 137 26.60 -35.03 -35.64
CA ASN A 137 27.35 -35.99 -34.83
C ASN A 137 26.76 -37.41 -34.88
N LEU A 138 25.42 -37.52 -34.97
CA LEU A 138 24.72 -38.81 -35.05
C LEU A 138 24.91 -39.44 -36.43
N GLU A 139 24.93 -38.64 -37.50
CA GLU A 139 25.20 -39.10 -38.87
C GLU A 139 26.66 -39.54 -39.05
N ILE A 140 27.61 -38.86 -38.38
CA ILE A 140 29.03 -39.28 -38.29
C ILE A 140 29.20 -40.53 -37.42
N SER A 141 28.38 -40.71 -36.38
CA SER A 141 28.43 -41.88 -35.49
C SER A 141 27.72 -43.11 -36.06
N LEU A 142 26.73 -42.95 -36.95
CA LEU A 142 26.06 -44.06 -37.64
C LEU A 142 26.90 -44.68 -38.76
N ASP A 143 27.87 -43.94 -39.30
CA ASP A 143 28.80 -44.43 -40.33
C ASP A 143 30.03 -45.16 -39.74
N SER A 144 30.30 -45.02 -38.44
CA SER A 144 31.44 -45.66 -37.77
C SER A 144 31.07 -46.44 -36.50
N GLY A 145 30.74 -47.72 -36.66
CA GLY A 145 31.00 -48.74 -35.63
C GLY A 145 29.89 -49.02 -34.61
N HIS A 146 29.08 -50.04 -34.93
CA HIS A 146 28.63 -51.13 -34.04
C HIS A 146 28.21 -50.80 -32.58
N GLU A 147 26.93 -50.48 -32.40
CA GLU A 147 25.98 -51.05 -31.40
C GLU A 147 26.40 -51.27 -29.93
N LYS A 148 27.32 -50.48 -29.33
CA LYS A 148 27.59 -50.60 -27.87
C LYS A 148 27.51 -49.32 -27.04
N LYS A 149 27.38 -48.13 -27.66
CA LYS A 149 27.44 -46.85 -26.92
C LYS A 149 26.08 -46.20 -26.62
N VAL A 150 25.00 -46.65 -27.28
CA VAL A 150 23.67 -46.02 -27.15
C VAL A 150 22.95 -46.42 -25.85
N ILE A 151 23.30 -47.57 -25.25
CA ILE A 151 22.71 -48.02 -23.98
C ILE A 151 23.25 -47.22 -22.78
N SER A 152 24.52 -46.77 -22.81
CA SER A 152 25.11 -46.04 -21.68
C SER A 152 24.52 -44.64 -21.52
N SER A 153 24.26 -43.91 -22.61
CA SER A 153 23.68 -42.56 -22.55
C SER A 153 22.21 -42.55 -22.09
N LEU A 154 21.45 -43.62 -22.40
CA LEU A 154 20.06 -43.78 -21.97
C LEU A 154 19.92 -44.19 -20.50
N GLN A 155 20.98 -44.79 -19.93
CA GLN A 155 21.03 -45.17 -18.52
C GLN A 155 21.44 -43.99 -17.63
N GLU A 156 22.33 -43.13 -18.13
CA GLU A 156 22.77 -41.90 -17.44
C GLU A 156 21.66 -40.85 -17.37
N ASP A 157 20.88 -40.68 -18.45
CA ASP A 157 19.70 -39.80 -18.44
C ASP A 157 18.62 -40.29 -17.46
N ARG A 158 18.44 -41.61 -17.32
CA ARG A 158 17.47 -42.19 -16.38
C ARG A 158 17.90 -42.01 -14.92
N HIS A 159 19.20 -42.11 -14.64
CA HIS A 159 19.77 -41.89 -13.32
C HIS A 159 19.67 -40.41 -12.89
N LEU A 160 19.89 -39.48 -13.82
CA LEU A 160 19.77 -38.05 -13.53
C LEU A 160 18.32 -37.62 -13.27
N GLU A 161 17.35 -38.24 -13.95
CA GLU A 161 15.93 -37.97 -13.73
C GLU A 161 15.40 -38.56 -12.41
N GLU A 162 15.95 -39.68 -11.93
CA GLU A 162 15.66 -40.19 -10.59
C GLU A 162 16.29 -39.33 -9.48
N GLU A 163 17.50 -38.81 -9.68
CA GLU A 163 18.15 -37.87 -8.75
C GLU A 163 17.35 -36.55 -8.61
N LEU A 164 16.81 -36.03 -9.72
CA LEU A 164 15.99 -34.82 -9.70
C LEU A 164 14.67 -35.03 -8.95
N LYS A 165 14.01 -36.19 -9.14
CA LYS A 165 12.79 -36.55 -8.40
C LYS A 165 13.04 -36.70 -6.90
N CYS A 166 14.18 -37.26 -6.50
CA CYS A 166 14.55 -37.43 -5.10
C CYS A 166 14.85 -36.07 -4.42
N GLN A 167 15.43 -35.12 -5.15
CA GLN A 167 15.60 -33.74 -4.66
C GLN A 167 14.26 -33.02 -4.48
N GLU A 168 13.36 -33.10 -5.46
CA GLU A 168 12.05 -32.44 -5.42
C GLU A 168 11.18 -32.98 -4.26
N GLN A 169 11.27 -34.28 -3.98
CA GLN A 169 10.57 -34.91 -2.84
C GLN A 169 11.13 -34.47 -1.48
N LYS A 170 12.43 -34.17 -1.38
CA LYS A 170 13.05 -33.66 -0.14
C LYS A 170 12.67 -32.21 0.14
N GLU A 171 12.58 -31.37 -0.89
CA GLU A 171 12.11 -29.99 -0.73
C GLU A 171 10.65 -29.94 -0.28
N GLN A 172 9.78 -30.78 -0.85
CA GLN A 172 8.37 -30.91 -0.43
C GLN A 172 8.23 -31.40 1.03
N LEU A 173 9.10 -32.30 1.48
CA LEU A 173 9.11 -32.79 2.87
C LEU A 173 9.61 -31.72 3.87
N GLN A 174 10.58 -30.89 3.49
CA GLN A 174 11.04 -29.76 4.29
C GLN A 174 9.97 -28.66 4.38
N GLU A 175 9.26 -28.37 3.29
CA GLU A 175 8.17 -27.38 3.27
C GLU A 175 6.96 -27.85 4.12
N GLY A 176 6.70 -29.16 4.14
CA GLY A 176 5.67 -29.77 4.99
C GLY A 176 6.00 -29.77 6.48
N MET A 177 7.29 -29.89 6.86
CA MET A 177 7.73 -29.86 8.26
C MET A 177 7.73 -28.44 8.84
N HIS A 178 7.98 -27.42 8.01
CA HIS A 178 7.98 -26.01 8.45
C HIS A 178 6.56 -25.42 8.63
N ARG A 179 5.51 -26.12 8.17
CA ARG A 179 4.11 -25.65 8.25
C ARG A 179 3.30 -26.25 9.40
N LYS A 180 3.85 -27.18 10.19
CA LYS A 180 3.18 -27.77 11.37
C LYS A 180 3.87 -27.36 12.67
N GLU A 181 3.57 -26.16 13.15
CA GLU A 181 3.65 -25.85 14.58
C GLU A 181 2.22 -25.55 15.10
N PRO A 182 1.77 -26.15 16.22
CA PRO A 182 0.37 -26.05 16.63
C PRO A 182 0.09 -24.73 17.36
N GLN A 183 -0.95 -24.01 16.92
CA GLN A 183 -1.67 -23.08 17.79
C GLN A 183 -2.55 -23.89 18.74
N GLY A 184 -2.26 -23.81 20.05
CA GLY A 184 -3.23 -24.09 21.10
C GLY A 184 -2.74 -24.97 22.26
N ALA A 185 -2.60 -24.36 23.44
CA ALA A 185 -3.08 -24.90 24.73
C ALA A 185 -2.96 -23.79 25.82
N THR A 186 -4.11 -23.46 26.41
CA THR A 186 -4.39 -23.02 27.80
C THR A 186 -3.31 -22.31 28.61
#